data_AF-A0A9X5HAQ4-F1
#
_entry.id   AF-A0A9X5HAQ4-F1
#
_cell.length_a   1.000
_cell.length_b   1.000
_cell.length_c   1.000
_cell.angle_alpha   90.00
_cell.angle_beta   90.00
_cell.angle_gamma   90.00
#
_symmetry.space_group_name_H-M   'P 1'
#
loop_
_entity.id
_entity.type
_entity.pdbx_description
1 polymer ?
#
loop_
_entity_poly.entity_id
_entity_poly.type
_entity_poly.pdbx_seq_one_letter_code
_entity_poly.pdbx_strand_id
1 'polypeptide(L)'
;MLGLLGFYDEVDNCRSRPNGSLRDAVQPVGEADEAELVAYLDAGHVLIDVMEAGRDVITGAAHRHSLGCSSLVTDGSWLWRQDFPHYVETHHVSLPEAFIAHVRDLNHQMPALITAQFAPHYNETMPLVGWASAVPWRSTAGVIEPEPRTVTTKVEFDAATVAKERNRPQGNWAKPRKQRRA
;
A
#
# COMPACT_ATOMS: atom_id res chain seq x y z
N MET A 1 0.12 -1.88 20.71
CA MET A 1 -0.16 -2.44 19.37
C MET A 1 -0.42 -1.30 18.39
N LEU A 2 -0.01 -1.45 17.12
CA LEU A 2 -0.31 -0.49 16.06
C LEU A 2 -1.76 -0.67 15.56
N GLY A 3 -2.39 0.42 15.14
CA GLY A 3 -3.65 0.36 14.39
C GLY A 3 -3.44 -0.32 13.02
N LEU A 4 -4.39 -1.12 12.57
CA LEU A 4 -4.29 -1.85 11.31
C LEU A 4 -5.23 -1.23 10.27
N LEU A 5 -4.67 -0.82 9.13
CA LEU A 5 -5.41 -0.19 8.04
C LEU A 5 -5.17 -0.95 6.73
N GLY A 6 -6.23 -1.18 5.95
CA GLY A 6 -6.11 -1.82 4.64
C GLY A 6 -5.90 -3.34 4.63
N PHE A 7 -6.05 -4.01 5.79
CA PHE A 7 -5.94 -5.47 5.90
C PHE A 7 -7.31 -6.15 5.71
N TYR A 8 -7.75 -6.24 4.46
CA TYR A 8 -8.99 -6.90 4.04
C TYR A 8 -8.75 -8.32 3.54
N ASP A 9 -9.80 -9.14 3.56
CA ASP A 9 -9.75 -10.58 3.21
C ASP A 9 -9.24 -10.84 1.78
N GLU A 10 -9.55 -9.97 0.82
CA GLU A 10 -9.14 -10.13 -0.59
C GLU A 10 -7.70 -9.69 -0.85
N VAL A 11 -7.18 -8.83 0.01
CA VAL A 11 -5.90 -8.16 -0.16
C VAL A 11 -4.80 -8.99 0.49
N ASP A 12 -5.06 -9.56 1.67
CA ASP A 12 -4.11 -10.35 2.44
C ASP A 12 -4.64 -11.78 2.69
N ASN A 13 -3.88 -12.81 2.30
CA ASN A 13 -4.26 -14.22 2.46
C ASN A 13 -4.19 -14.72 3.93
N CYS A 14 -3.99 -13.81 4.90
CA CYS A 14 -3.84 -14.14 6.30
C CYS A 14 -5.21 -14.32 6.96
N ARG A 15 -5.56 -15.58 7.27
CA ARG A 15 -6.90 -16.09 7.61
C ARG A 15 -7.56 -15.59 8.91
N SER A 16 -7.09 -14.52 9.52
CA SER A 16 -7.55 -14.09 10.85
C SER A 16 -7.44 -12.58 11.02
N ARG A 17 -8.33 -11.78 10.41
CA ARG A 17 -8.25 -10.32 10.52
C ARG A 17 -9.58 -9.56 10.57
N PRO A 18 -9.55 -8.30 11.06
CA PRO A 18 -10.72 -7.63 11.64
C PRO A 18 -11.52 -6.71 10.69
N ASN A 19 -11.03 -6.40 9.47
CA ASN A 19 -11.63 -5.34 8.64
C ASN A 19 -12.68 -5.85 7.63
N GLY A 20 -12.92 -7.16 7.54
CA GLY A 20 -13.92 -7.75 6.65
C GLY A 20 -13.54 -7.68 5.16
N SER A 21 -14.55 -7.60 4.29
CA SER A 21 -14.38 -7.52 2.83
C SER A 21 -14.06 -6.09 2.39
N LEU A 22 -13.06 -5.95 1.52
CA LEU A 22 -12.70 -4.67 0.89
C LEU A 22 -13.88 -4.08 0.11
N ARG A 23 -14.69 -4.95 -0.52
CA ARG A 23 -15.82 -4.54 -1.36
C ARG A 23 -16.92 -3.86 -0.56
N ASP A 24 -17.10 -4.25 0.70
CA ASP A 24 -18.08 -3.63 1.60
C ASP A 24 -17.61 -2.26 2.09
N ALA A 25 -16.31 -1.99 2.06
CA ALA A 25 -15.73 -0.71 2.44
C ALA A 25 -15.68 0.31 1.28
N VAL A 26 -16.02 -0.08 0.05
CA VAL A 26 -16.06 0.80 -1.13
C VAL A 26 -17.22 1.78 -1.00
N GLN A 27 -16.93 3.07 -1.16
CA GLN A 27 -17.93 4.12 -1.13
C GLN A 27 -18.13 4.75 -2.51
N PRO A 28 -19.32 5.34 -2.78
CA PRO A 28 -19.56 6.06 -4.04
C PRO A 28 -18.87 7.43 -4.09
N VAL A 29 -18.51 8.00 -2.94
CA VAL A 29 -17.88 9.32 -2.82
C VAL A 29 -16.81 9.23 -1.74
N GLY A 30 -15.63 9.78 -2.04
CA GLY A 30 -14.51 9.89 -1.12
C GLY A 30 -14.68 10.94 -0.03
N GLU A 31 -13.76 10.93 0.93
CA GLU A 31 -13.64 11.98 1.93
C GLU A 31 -13.27 13.32 1.29
N ALA A 32 -13.65 14.44 1.93
CA ALA A 32 -13.38 15.78 1.40
C ALA A 32 -11.87 16.05 1.18
N ASP A 33 -11.02 15.47 2.02
CA ASP A 33 -9.56 15.64 2.02
C ASP A 33 -8.85 14.39 1.44
N GLU A 34 -9.53 13.60 0.60
CA GLU A 34 -9.02 12.31 0.11
C GLU A 34 -7.64 12.43 -0.55
N ALA A 35 -7.41 13.47 -1.35
CA ALA A 35 -6.13 13.70 -2.01
C ALA A 35 -4.97 13.88 -1.00
N GLU A 36 -5.23 14.58 0.11
CA GLU A 36 -4.24 14.80 1.17
C GLU A 36 -4.03 13.52 2.00
N LEU A 37 -5.08 12.74 2.23
CA LEU A 37 -4.99 11.43 2.89
C LEU A 37 -4.19 10.42 2.05
N VAL A 38 -4.40 10.40 0.73
CA VAL A 38 -3.63 9.56 -0.20
C VAL A 38 -2.16 9.97 -0.19
N ALA A 39 -1.87 11.27 -0.26
CA ALA A 39 -0.50 11.78 -0.18
C ALA A 39 0.18 11.42 1.15
N TYR A 40 -0.56 11.48 2.26
CA TYR A 40 -0.07 11.04 3.56
C TYR A 40 0.28 9.54 3.57
N LEU A 41 -0.63 8.68 3.09
CA LEU A 41 -0.38 7.24 3.05
C LEU A 41 0.82 6.88 2.15
N ASP A 42 1.03 7.61 1.06
CA ASP A 42 2.18 7.48 0.17
C ASP A 42 3.51 7.89 0.84
N ALA A 43 3.47 8.91 1.68
CA ALA A 43 4.63 9.44 2.41
C ALA A 43 5.08 8.57 3.59
N GLY A 44 4.37 7.48 3.91
CA GLY A 44 4.66 6.68 5.10
C GLY A 44 6.03 5.99 5.09
N HIS A 45 6.48 5.60 6.27
CA HIS A 45 7.77 4.93 6.48
C HIS A 45 7.69 3.45 6.09
N VAL A 46 8.58 3.02 5.19
CA VAL A 46 8.64 1.61 4.75
C VAL A 46 9.29 0.77 5.84
N LEU A 47 8.57 -0.24 6.32
CA LEU A 47 9.07 -1.19 7.31
C LEU A 47 9.59 -2.47 6.64
N ILE A 48 8.85 -2.95 5.65
CA ILE A 48 9.18 -4.16 4.89
C ILE A 48 8.95 -3.85 3.43
N ASP A 49 9.99 -4.05 2.63
CA ASP A 49 9.94 -3.99 1.18
C ASP A 49 9.79 -5.40 0.63
N VAL A 50 8.72 -5.64 -0.13
CA VAL A 50 8.44 -6.93 -0.77
C VAL A 50 8.59 -6.76 -2.28
N MET A 51 9.47 -7.52 -2.90
CA MET A 51 9.73 -7.45 -4.35
C MET A 51 8.73 -8.27 -5.18
N GLU A 52 7.44 -8.06 -4.96
CA GLU A 52 6.38 -8.72 -5.73
C GLU A 52 5.70 -7.79 -6.74
N ALA A 53 4.83 -8.37 -7.57
CA ALA A 53 3.95 -7.60 -8.44
C ALA A 53 2.51 -8.09 -8.26
N GLY A 54 1.64 -7.21 -7.80
CA GLY A 54 0.21 -7.44 -7.63
C GLY A 54 -0.65 -6.65 -8.60
N ARG A 55 -1.94 -6.93 -8.53
CA ARG A 55 -2.99 -6.25 -9.29
C ARG A 55 -4.08 -5.85 -8.31
N ASP A 56 -4.87 -4.88 -8.74
CA ASP A 56 -6.07 -4.44 -8.03
C ASP A 56 -7.01 -5.65 -7.84
N VAL A 57 -7.37 -5.95 -6.59
CA VAL A 57 -8.22 -7.11 -6.27
C VAL A 57 -9.70 -6.91 -6.65
N ILE A 58 -10.11 -5.66 -6.86
CA ILE A 58 -11.47 -5.31 -7.27
C ILE A 58 -11.60 -5.41 -8.79
N THR A 59 -10.67 -4.81 -9.52
CA THR A 59 -10.73 -4.66 -10.99
C THR A 59 -9.86 -5.65 -11.78
N GLY A 60 -8.83 -6.22 -11.15
CA GLY A 60 -7.82 -7.04 -11.80
C GLY A 60 -6.82 -6.24 -12.66
N ALA A 61 -6.88 -4.91 -12.62
CA ALA A 61 -6.00 -4.03 -13.38
C ALA A 61 -4.65 -3.83 -12.69
N ALA A 62 -3.64 -3.45 -13.47
CA ALA A 62 -2.39 -2.93 -12.90
C ALA A 62 -2.62 -1.50 -12.40
N HIS A 63 -1.91 -1.11 -11.35
CA HIS A 63 -1.98 0.21 -10.74
C HIS A 63 -0.59 0.71 -10.34
N ARG A 64 -0.48 1.97 -9.95
CA ARG A 64 0.81 2.62 -9.64
C ARG A 64 1.60 1.95 -8.50
N HIS A 65 0.90 1.26 -7.61
CA HIS A 65 1.49 0.47 -6.50
C HIS A 65 1.53 -1.04 -6.78
N SER A 66 1.40 -1.46 -8.04
CA SER A 66 1.45 -2.88 -8.39
C SER A 66 2.79 -3.51 -8.00
N LEU A 67 3.90 -2.78 -8.05
CA LEU A 67 5.20 -3.28 -7.60
C LEU A 67 5.31 -3.10 -6.08
N GLY A 68 5.60 -4.20 -5.39
CA GLY A 68 5.68 -4.28 -3.94
C GLY A 68 4.39 -3.92 -3.23
N CYS A 69 3.25 -4.36 -3.77
CA CYS A 69 1.94 -4.07 -3.22
C CYS A 69 1.76 -4.51 -1.76
N SER A 70 2.32 -5.65 -1.34
CA SER A 70 2.27 -6.10 0.06
C SER A 70 3.36 -5.51 0.97
N SER A 71 4.17 -4.59 0.47
CA SER A 71 5.13 -3.85 1.32
C SER A 71 4.39 -3.15 2.44
N LEU A 72 4.99 -3.16 3.64
CA LEU A 72 4.36 -2.61 4.84
C LEU A 72 4.90 -1.23 5.13
N VAL A 73 3.98 -0.32 5.43
CA VAL A 73 4.23 1.11 5.64
C VAL A 73 3.58 1.56 6.96
N THR A 74 4.18 2.53 7.64
CA THR A 74 3.68 3.06 8.92
C THR A 74 3.92 4.56 9.10
N ASP A 75 3.13 5.19 9.96
CA ASP A 75 3.38 6.51 10.56
C ASP A 75 3.88 6.41 12.03
N GLY A 76 4.03 5.19 12.54
CA GLY A 76 4.40 4.91 13.93
C GLY A 76 3.22 4.60 14.86
N SER A 77 2.00 4.90 14.44
CA SER A 77 0.75 4.59 15.17
C SER A 77 -0.11 3.57 14.42
N TRP A 78 -0.11 3.63 13.10
CA TRP A 78 -0.86 2.81 12.16
C TRP A 78 0.06 2.06 11.22
N LEU A 79 -0.37 0.88 10.80
CA LEU A 79 0.29 0.01 9.85
C LEU A 79 -0.66 -0.22 8.67
N TRP A 80 -0.16 -0.05 7.46
CA TRP A 80 -0.89 -0.33 6.22
C TRP A 80 0.00 -0.93 5.15
N ARG A 81 -0.61 -1.34 4.04
CA ARG A 81 0.10 -1.80 2.85
C ARG A 81 0.38 -0.68 1.88
N GLN A 82 1.48 -0.78 1.15
CA GLN A 82 1.90 0.19 0.15
C GLN A 82 0.89 0.38 -0.99
N ASP A 83 0.07 -0.61 -1.30
CA ASP A 83 -1.01 -0.48 -2.30
C ASP A 83 -2.31 0.07 -1.75
N PHE A 84 -2.44 0.25 -0.45
CA PHE A 84 -3.66 0.79 0.15
C PHE A 84 -4.10 2.18 -0.37
N PRO A 85 -3.19 3.15 -0.62
CA PRO A 85 -3.55 4.44 -1.23
C PRO A 85 -4.31 4.31 -2.55
N HIS A 86 -4.01 3.29 -3.37
CA HIS A 86 -4.73 3.04 -4.62
C HIS A 86 -6.21 2.77 -4.40
N TYR A 87 -6.56 2.02 -3.35
CA TYR A 87 -7.94 1.69 -3.06
C TYR A 87 -8.72 2.88 -2.51
N VAL A 88 -8.06 3.76 -1.77
CA VAL A 88 -8.66 5.03 -1.34
C VAL A 88 -8.89 5.93 -2.56
N GLU A 89 -7.88 6.17 -3.38
CA GLU A 89 -7.95 7.08 -4.54
C GLU A 89 -8.85 6.57 -5.69
N THR A 90 -8.96 5.25 -5.87
CA THR A 90 -9.69 4.66 -7.01
C THR A 90 -11.07 4.15 -6.64
N HIS A 91 -11.22 3.66 -5.41
CA HIS A 91 -12.44 2.99 -4.95
C HIS A 91 -13.06 3.67 -3.73
N HIS A 92 -12.54 4.82 -3.29
CA HIS A 92 -13.06 5.58 -2.16
C HIS A 92 -13.28 4.69 -0.93
N VAL A 93 -12.31 3.81 -0.65
CA VAL A 93 -12.42 2.88 0.47
C VAL A 93 -12.47 3.66 1.78
N SER A 94 -13.50 3.38 2.57
CA SER A 94 -13.72 4.01 3.87
C SER A 94 -12.50 3.85 4.76
N LEU A 95 -12.08 4.96 5.37
CA LEU A 95 -11.04 4.98 6.38
C LEU A 95 -11.68 5.03 7.78
N PRO A 96 -11.10 4.36 8.80
CA PRO A 96 -11.56 4.51 10.18
C PRO A 96 -11.48 5.98 10.63
N GLU A 97 -12.52 6.47 11.31
CA GLU A 97 -12.58 7.87 11.78
C GLU A 97 -11.40 8.22 12.70
N ALA A 98 -10.96 7.27 13.54
CA ALA A 98 -9.78 7.43 14.38
C ALA A 98 -8.48 7.66 13.59
N PHE A 99 -8.36 7.06 12.40
CA PHE A 99 -7.24 7.29 11.51
C PHE A 99 -7.33 8.68 10.88
N ILE A 100 -8.50 9.06 10.36
CA ILE A 100 -8.71 10.38 9.76
C ILE A 100 -8.41 11.50 10.78
N ALA A 101 -8.92 11.36 12.01
CA ALA A 101 -8.62 12.30 13.09
C ALA A 101 -7.13 12.39 13.38
N HIS A 102 -6.43 11.25 13.44
CA HIS A 102 -4.98 11.21 13.64
C HIS A 102 -4.21 11.96 12.55
N VAL A 103 -4.54 11.73 11.28
CA VAL A 103 -3.86 12.39 10.15
C VAL A 103 -4.15 13.90 10.14
N ARG A 104 -5.38 14.31 10.46
CA ARG A 104 -5.77 15.72 10.55
C ARG A 104 -5.07 16.44 11.71
N ASP A 105 -4.92 15.79 12.87
CA ASP A 105 -4.15 16.34 14.00
C ASP A 105 -2.68 16.56 13.64
N LEU A 106 -2.14 15.75 12.73
CA LEU A 106 -0.80 15.88 12.17
C LEU A 106 -0.73 16.86 10.98
N ASN A 107 -1.83 17.55 10.64
CA ASN A 107 -1.94 18.43 9.47
C ASN A 107 -1.51 17.74 8.17
N HIS A 108 -1.81 16.46 8.01
CA HIS A 108 -1.42 15.65 6.85
C HIS A 108 0.10 15.54 6.64
N GLN A 109 0.90 15.82 7.68
CA GLN A 109 2.35 15.68 7.64
C GLN A 109 2.79 14.37 8.29
N MET A 110 3.64 13.61 7.58
CA MET A 110 4.19 12.37 8.11
C MET A 110 5.11 12.67 9.30
N PRO A 111 4.86 12.09 10.50
CA PRO A 111 5.68 12.33 11.67
C PRO A 111 6.99 11.54 11.58
N ALA A 112 8.00 12.00 12.33
CA ALA A 112 9.23 11.24 12.52
C ALA A 112 8.96 10.04 13.45
N LEU A 113 9.51 8.87 13.13
CA LEU A 113 9.36 7.68 13.96
C LEU A 113 10.33 7.72 15.13
N ILE A 114 9.79 7.74 16.36
CA ILE A 114 10.58 7.57 17.57
C ILE A 114 10.71 6.07 17.87
N THR A 115 11.86 5.48 17.52
CA THR A 115 12.10 4.04 17.60
C THR A 115 11.81 3.46 19.00
N ALA A 116 12.15 4.19 20.06
CA ALA A 116 11.92 3.73 21.43
C ALA A 116 10.43 3.51 21.77
N GLN A 117 9.54 4.30 21.18
CA GLN A 117 8.10 4.19 21.35
C GLN A 117 7.50 3.19 20.35
N PHE A 118 8.03 3.16 19.14
CA PHE A 118 7.54 2.32 18.04
C PHE A 118 7.90 0.84 18.19
N ALA A 119 9.15 0.52 18.55
CA ALA A 119 9.67 -0.84 18.62
C ALA A 119 8.81 -1.84 19.44
N PRO A 120 8.30 -1.52 20.64
CA PRO A 120 7.44 -2.45 21.37
C PRO A 120 6.12 -2.72 20.62
N HIS A 121 5.51 -1.69 20.03
CA HIS A 121 4.27 -1.83 19.26
C HIS A 121 4.48 -2.60 17.95
N TYR A 122 5.62 -2.41 17.29
CA TYR A 122 6.03 -3.20 16.13
C TYR A 122 6.15 -4.68 16.49
N ASN A 123 6.91 -5.01 17.54
CA ASN A 123 7.17 -6.39 17.94
C ASN A 123 5.87 -7.15 18.31
N GLU A 124 4.89 -6.44 18.86
CA GLU A 124 3.56 -6.96 19.18
C GLU A 124 2.69 -7.17 17.92
N THR A 125 2.78 -6.26 16.95
CA THR A 125 1.88 -6.24 15.78
C THR A 125 2.34 -7.20 14.68
N MET A 126 3.65 -7.26 14.41
CA MET A 126 4.19 -8.02 13.27
C MET A 126 3.85 -9.52 13.25
N PRO A 127 3.83 -10.24 14.38
CA PRO A 127 3.41 -11.64 14.38
C PRO A 127 1.93 -11.82 14.00
N LEU A 128 1.06 -10.87 14.37
CA LEU A 128 -0.37 -10.89 14.02
C LEU A 128 -0.59 -10.66 12.53
N VAL A 129 0.37 -9.98 11.88
CA VAL A 129 0.29 -9.65 10.47
C VAL A 129 0.98 -10.67 9.55
N GLY A 130 1.38 -11.82 10.10
CA GLY A 130 2.07 -12.87 9.35
C GLY A 130 3.58 -12.66 9.18
N TRP A 131 4.14 -11.63 9.80
CA TRP A 131 5.55 -11.23 9.69
C TRP A 131 6.33 -11.50 10.98
N ALA A 132 6.07 -12.64 11.63
CA ALA A 132 6.73 -13.01 12.88
C ALA A 132 8.27 -13.09 12.76
N SER A 133 8.80 -13.42 11.57
CA SER A 133 10.24 -13.47 11.29
C SER A 133 10.92 -12.10 11.22
N ALA A 134 10.15 -11.02 11.08
CA ALA A 134 10.67 -9.65 11.03
C ALA A 134 10.93 -9.06 12.43
N VAL A 135 10.54 -9.77 13.49
CA VAL A 135 10.72 -9.38 14.89
C VAL A 135 12.04 -9.96 15.44
N PRO A 136 12.74 -9.27 16.35
CA PRO A 136 12.44 -7.92 16.86
C PRO A 136 12.88 -6.81 15.90
N TRP A 137 12.33 -5.62 16.10
CA TRP A 137 12.80 -4.39 15.48
C TRP A 137 14.32 -4.25 15.62
N ARG A 138 15.03 -4.02 14.51
CA ARG A 138 16.50 -4.07 14.45
C ARG A 138 17.19 -2.72 14.27
N SER A 139 16.45 -1.65 13.93
CA SER A 139 17.08 -0.35 13.69
C SER A 139 17.60 0.24 15.00
N THR A 140 18.84 0.72 14.97
CA THR A 140 19.51 1.40 16.09
C THR A 140 19.33 2.91 16.05
N ALA A 141 18.72 3.46 14.99
CA ALA A 141 18.41 4.88 14.89
C ALA A 141 17.36 5.26 15.94
N GLY A 142 17.61 6.31 16.73
CA GLY A 142 16.67 6.77 17.75
C GLY A 142 15.42 7.44 17.17
N VAL A 143 15.61 8.17 16.05
CA VAL A 143 14.56 8.86 15.30
C VAL A 143 14.77 8.55 13.81
N ILE A 144 13.70 8.21 13.10
CA ILE A 144 13.71 8.03 11.64
C ILE A 144 12.83 9.12 11.04
N GLU A 145 13.47 10.01 10.27
CA GLU A 145 12.78 11.07 9.55
C GLU A 145 12.09 10.52 8.30
N PRO A 146 10.93 11.08 7.89
CA PRO A 146 10.25 10.65 6.68
C PRO A 146 11.13 10.96 5.46
N GLU A 147 11.50 9.93 4.71
CA GLU A 147 12.18 10.13 3.44
C GLU A 147 11.17 10.56 2.36
N PRO A 148 11.41 11.67 1.63
CA PRO A 148 10.54 12.08 0.54
C PRO A 148 10.61 11.05 -0.58
N ARG A 149 9.58 10.21 -0.69
CA ARG A 149 9.46 9.24 -1.78
C ARG A 149 8.82 9.89 -2.98
N THR A 150 9.47 9.76 -4.13
CA THR A 150 8.87 10.07 -5.42
C THR A 150 7.92 8.93 -5.79
N VAL A 151 6.69 9.01 -5.32
CA VAL A 151 5.62 8.10 -5.73
C VAL A 151 5.07 8.60 -7.06
N THR A 152 5.10 7.77 -8.10
CA THR A 152 4.47 8.08 -9.39
C THR A 152 2.99 8.36 -9.14
N THR A 153 2.52 9.53 -9.56
CA THR A 153 1.11 9.89 -9.41
C THR A 153 0.24 9.01 -10.30
N LYS A 154 -1.04 8.83 -9.95
CA LYS A 154 -1.99 8.10 -10.81
C LYS A 154 -2.07 8.67 -12.22
N VAL A 155 -2.06 10.00 -12.35
CA VAL A 155 -2.08 10.68 -13.65
C VAL A 155 -0.87 10.30 -14.51
N GLU A 156 0.33 10.29 -13.92
CA GLU A 156 1.55 9.88 -14.63
C GLU A 156 1.51 8.40 -14.99
N PHE A 157 1.02 7.54 -14.10
CA PHE A 157 0.89 6.11 -14.35
C PHE A 157 -0.10 5.82 -15.49
N ASP A 158 -1.26 6.48 -15.49
CA ASP A 158 -2.29 6.34 -16.52
C ASP A 158 -1.77 6.84 -17.87
N ALA A 159 -1.08 7.99 -17.89
CA ALA A 159 -0.45 8.53 -19.09
C ALA A 159 0.63 7.58 -19.65
N ALA A 160 1.47 7.00 -18.78
CA ALA A 160 2.48 6.03 -19.17
C ALA A 160 1.87 4.73 -19.71
N THR A 161 0.75 4.29 -19.12
CA THR A 161 0.01 3.10 -19.56
C THR A 161 -0.58 3.31 -20.96
N VAL A 162 -1.25 4.44 -21.19
CA VAL A 162 -1.77 4.84 -22.51
C VAL A 162 -0.65 4.95 -23.54
N ALA A 163 0.49 5.55 -23.19
CA ALA A 163 1.65 5.64 -24.07
C ALA A 163 2.22 4.25 -24.43
N LYS A 164 2.28 3.34 -23.46
CA LYS A 164 2.72 1.95 -23.67
C LYS A 164 1.76 1.17 -24.57
N GLU A 165 0.47 1.36 -24.41
CA GLU A 165 -0.55 0.74 -25.29
C GLU A 165 -0.44 1.27 -26.72
N ARG A 166 -0.28 2.59 -26.89
CA ARG A 166 -0.06 3.22 -28.19
C ARG A 166 1.22 2.73 -28.87
N ASN A 167 2.28 2.55 -28.10
CA ASN A 167 3.59 2.12 -28.60
C ASN A 167 3.72 0.58 -28.66
N ARG A 168 2.69 -0.17 -28.27
CA ARG A 168 2.71 -1.63 -28.38
C ARG A 168 2.73 -1.97 -29.87
N PRO A 169 3.80 -2.58 -30.40
CA PRO A 169 3.79 -3.01 -31.79
C PRO A 169 2.60 -3.97 -31.96
N GLN A 170 1.79 -3.76 -33.00
CA GLN A 170 0.75 -4.73 -33.38
C GLN A 170 1.46 -6.02 -33.79
N GLY A 171 1.75 -6.86 -32.79
CA GLY A 171 2.44 -8.11 -32.96
C GLY A 171 1.54 -9.02 -33.78
N ASN A 172 2.00 -9.36 -34.97
CA ASN A 172 1.36 -10.37 -35.81
C ASN A 172 1.61 -11.75 -35.15
N TRP A 173 0.79 -12.12 -34.16
CA TRP A 173 0.87 -13.39 -33.41
C TRP A 173 0.45 -14.61 -34.23
N ALA A 174 0.53 -14.54 -35.56
CA ALA A 174 0.15 -15.61 -36.48
C ALA A 174 1.35 -16.45 -36.97
N LYS A 175 2.53 -16.37 -36.34
CA LYS A 175 3.64 -17.28 -36.66
C LYS A 175 3.65 -18.46 -35.69
N PRO A 176 3.40 -19.71 -36.16
CA PRO A 176 3.51 -20.89 -35.33
C PRO A 176 4.91 -20.96 -34.76
N ARG A 177 5.02 -21.17 -33.44
CA ARG A 177 6.30 -21.48 -32.79
C ARG A 177 6.92 -22.68 -33.52
N LYS A 178 8.10 -22.49 -34.13
CA LYS A 178 8.85 -23.57 -34.78
C LYS A 178 8.99 -24.73 -33.78
N GLN A 179 8.52 -25.91 -34.17
CA GLN A 179 8.72 -27.12 -33.38
C GLN A 179 10.23 -27.35 -33.23
N ARG A 180 10.66 -27.54 -31.98
CA ARG A 180 12.02 -28.02 -31.67
C ARG A 180 12.12 -29.44 -32.21
N ARG A 181 13.10 -29.68 -33.10
CA ARG A 181 13.46 -31.04 -33.53
C ARG A 181 14.05 -31.79 -32.34
N ALA A 182 13.60 -33.03 -32.17
CA ALA A 182 14.12 -34.02 -31.22
C ALA A 182 15.52 -34.48 -31.62
#